data_AF-A0A6G3SF63-F1
#
_entry.id   AF-A0A6G3SF63-F1
#
_cell.length_a   1.000
_cell.length_b   1.000
_cell.length_c   1.000
_cell.angle_alpha   90.00
_cell.angle_beta   90.00
_cell.angle_gamma   90.00
#
_symmetry.space_group_name_H-M   'P 1'
#
loop_
_entity.id
_entity.type
_entity.pdbx_description
1 polymer ?
#
loop_
_entity_poly.entity_id
_entity_poly.type
_entity_poly.pdbx_seq_one_letter_code
_entity_poly.pdbx_strand_id
1 'polypeptide(L)'
;PASGVLTRLDALSVGLAAWRLGAGRARKEDPVQAAAGVELHAKPGDSVFAGQALLTLHTDTPERFAYALEALADAYDIAPAGTEFSAGPIVLERIS
;
A
#
# COMPACT_ATOMS: atom_id res chain seq x y z
N PRO A 1 -6.83 11.93 0.51
CA PRO A 1 -7.63 11.27 -0.56
C PRO A 1 -8.98 11.98 -0.72
N ALA A 2 -9.61 11.89 -1.89
CA ALA A 2 -10.97 12.36 -2.15
C ALA A 2 -11.99 11.22 -1.91
N SER A 3 -13.29 11.54 -1.88
CA SER A 3 -14.35 10.52 -1.79
C SER A 3 -14.55 9.81 -3.14
N GLY A 4 -14.78 8.50 -3.12
CA GLY A 4 -14.98 7.71 -4.32
C GLY A 4 -14.82 6.20 -4.09
N VAL A 5 -14.40 5.47 -5.13
CA VAL A 5 -14.07 4.05 -5.07
C VAL A 5 -12.57 3.89 -5.28
N LEU A 6 -11.88 3.20 -4.38
CA LEU A 6 -10.47 2.84 -4.57
C LEU A 6 -10.40 1.80 -5.71
N THR A 7 -9.74 2.11 -6.83
CA THR A 7 -9.72 1.21 -8.00
C THR A 7 -8.35 0.61 -8.27
N ARG A 8 -7.28 1.25 -7.81
CA ARG A 8 -5.92 0.73 -7.89
C ARG A 8 -5.22 0.90 -6.56
N LEU A 9 -4.46 -0.12 -6.17
CA LEU A 9 -3.48 -0.06 -5.11
C LEU A 9 -2.23 -0.82 -5.57
N ASP A 10 -1.15 -0.09 -5.82
CA ASP A 10 0.08 -0.61 -6.43
C ASP A 10 0.92 -1.37 -5.39
N ALA A 11 0.97 -2.69 -5.54
CA ALA A 11 1.68 -3.55 -4.62
C ALA A 11 3.20 -3.31 -4.62
N LEU A 12 3.79 -2.92 -5.76
CA LEU A 12 5.23 -2.63 -5.83
C LEU A 12 5.55 -1.34 -5.07
N SER A 13 4.79 -0.28 -5.29
CA SER A 13 4.93 1.00 -4.58
C SER A 13 4.75 0.83 -3.07
N VAL A 14 3.71 0.10 -2.64
CA VAL A 14 3.49 -0.22 -1.21
C VAL A 14 4.63 -1.07 -0.65
N GLY A 15 5.10 -2.07 -1.39
CA GLY A 15 6.23 -2.92 -0.99
C GLY A 15 7.54 -2.13 -0.85
N LEU A 16 7.81 -1.19 -1.76
CA LEU A 16 8.95 -0.29 -1.69
C LEU A 16 8.85 0.63 -0.47
N ALA A 17 7.68 1.18 -0.18
CA ALA A 17 7.46 1.99 1.02
C ALA A 17 7.75 1.19 2.30
N ALA A 18 7.21 -0.04 2.41
CA ALA A 18 7.48 -0.93 3.53
C ALA A 18 8.99 -1.25 3.66
N TRP A 19 9.67 -1.55 2.55
CA TRP A 19 11.11 -1.78 2.54
C TRP A 19 11.90 -0.56 3.02
N ARG A 20 11.54 0.64 2.56
CA ARG A 20 12.15 1.92 2.98
C ARG A 20 11.94 2.19 4.48
N LEU A 21 10.81 1.77 5.04
CA LEU A 21 10.51 1.84 6.48
C LEU A 21 11.35 0.87 7.33
N GLY A 22 12.02 -0.11 6.71
CA GLY A 22 12.85 -1.10 7.40
C GLY A 22 12.24 -2.50 7.49
N ALA A 23 11.13 -2.76 6.79
CA ALA A 23 10.49 -4.08 6.75
C ALA A 23 11.27 -5.12 5.92
N GLY A 24 12.33 -4.70 5.22
CA GLY A 24 13.15 -5.57 4.40
C GLY A 24 14.63 -5.22 4.46
N ARG A 25 15.44 -5.98 3.73
CA ARG A 25 16.91 -5.92 3.77
C ARG A 25 17.46 -5.22 2.54
N ALA A 26 18.45 -4.34 2.68
CA ALA A 26 19.16 -3.77 1.55
C ALA A 26 20.32 -4.65 1.08
N ARG A 27 20.98 -5.33 2.02
CA ARG A 27 21.93 -6.42 1.81
C ARG A 27 21.48 -7.67 2.55
N LYS A 28 21.94 -8.85 2.13
CA LYS A 28 21.53 -10.14 2.69
C LYS A 28 21.66 -10.19 4.22
N GLU A 29 22.70 -9.57 4.77
CA GLU A 29 23.08 -9.60 6.18
C GLU A 29 22.35 -8.54 7.03
N ASP A 30 21.71 -7.55 6.41
CA ASP A 30 21.09 -6.44 7.13
C ASP A 30 19.92 -6.93 8.01
N PRO A 31 19.74 -6.37 9.22
CA PRO A 31 18.59 -6.66 10.05
C PRO A 31 17.31 -6.05 9.46
N VAL A 32 16.16 -6.64 9.82
CA VAL A 32 14.83 -6.09 9.53
C VAL A 32 14.18 -5.60 10.82
N GLN A 33 13.39 -4.53 10.72
CA GLN A 33 12.51 -4.09 11.81
C GLN A 33 11.19 -4.85 11.70
N ALA A 34 10.91 -5.75 12.64
CA ALA A 34 9.70 -6.55 12.62
C ALA A 34 8.41 -5.72 12.77
N ALA A 35 8.50 -4.55 13.41
CA ALA A 35 7.40 -3.60 13.55
C ALA A 35 7.23 -2.67 12.35
N ALA A 36 8.19 -2.64 11.41
CA ALA A 36 8.10 -1.77 10.25
C ALA A 36 7.20 -2.37 9.16
N GLY A 37 6.41 -1.52 8.51
CA GLY A 37 5.50 -1.95 7.46
C GLY A 37 4.44 -0.93 7.11
N VAL A 38 3.50 -1.34 6.25
CA VAL A 38 2.35 -0.54 5.84
C VAL A 38 1.08 -1.35 6.12
N GLU A 39 0.20 -0.80 6.94
CA GLU A 39 -1.16 -1.33 7.15
C GLU A 39 -2.10 -0.72 6.10
N LEU A 40 -2.94 -1.55 5.49
CA LEU A 40 -3.92 -1.15 4.48
C LEU A 40 -5.32 -1.08 5.09
N HIS A 41 -5.92 0.11 5.12
CA HIS A 41 -7.27 0.33 5.67
C HIS A 41 -8.37 0.19 4.61
N ALA A 42 -8.00 0.21 3.34
CA ALA A 42 -8.90 0.05 2.21
C ALA A 42 -8.22 -0.78 1.11
N LYS A 43 -9.01 -1.50 0.33
CA LYS A 43 -8.60 -2.32 -0.81
C LYS A 43 -9.33 -1.89 -2.07
N PRO A 44 -8.79 -2.22 -3.27
CA PRO A 44 -9.51 -2.01 -4.51
C PRO A 44 -10.92 -2.59 -4.47
N GLY A 45 -11.92 -1.77 -4.81
CA GLY A 45 -13.35 -2.03 -4.69
C GLY A 45 -14.03 -1.34 -3.51
N ASP A 46 -13.28 -0.92 -2.49
CA ASP A 46 -13.85 -0.27 -1.32
C ASP A 46 -14.27 1.17 -1.64
N SER A 47 -15.40 1.57 -1.07
CA SER A 47 -15.81 2.97 -1.03
C SER A 47 -15.00 3.71 0.03
N VAL A 48 -14.45 4.86 -0.34
CA VAL A 48 -13.64 5.70 0.55
C VAL A 48 -14.19 7.13 0.59
N PHE A 49 -13.97 7.82 1.69
CA PHE A 49 -14.36 9.22 1.86
C PHE A 49 -13.17 10.15 2.01
N ALA A 50 -13.37 11.43 1.68
CA ALA A 50 -12.34 12.45 1.80
C ALA A 50 -11.82 12.54 3.25
N GLY A 51 -10.49 12.50 3.39
CA GLY A 51 -9.83 12.51 4.71
C GLY A 51 -9.74 11.15 5.40
N GLN A 52 -10.34 10.08 4.86
CA GLN A 52 -10.15 8.72 5.35
C GLN A 52 -8.68 8.31 5.20
N ALA A 53 -8.10 7.72 6.24
CA ALA A 53 -6.80 7.08 6.15
C ALA A 53 -6.90 5.84 5.26
N LEU A 54 -6.05 5.75 4.22
CA LEU A 54 -5.94 4.55 3.38
C LEU A 54 -4.84 3.60 3.85
N LEU A 55 -3.78 4.19 4.41
CA LEU A 55 -2.55 3.50 4.80
C LEU A 55 -2.07 4.04 6.15
N THR A 56 -1.57 3.17 7.03
CA THR A 56 -0.74 3.56 8.18
C THR A 56 0.67 3.04 7.97
N LEU A 57 1.68 3.90 8.15
CA LEU A 57 3.08 3.53 8.05
C LEU A 57 3.65 3.32 9.45
N HIS A 58 4.40 2.23 9.64
CA HIS A 58 5.07 1.88 10.89
C HIS A 58 6.58 1.78 10.69
N THR A 59 7.35 2.34 11.61
CA THR A 59 8.81 2.19 11.69
C THR A 59 9.29 2.67 13.07
N ASP A 60 10.40 2.10 13.55
CA ASP A 60 11.10 2.59 14.75
C ASP A 60 12.10 3.71 14.41
N THR A 61 12.19 4.13 13.15
CA THR A 61 13.11 5.17 12.67
C THR A 61 12.33 6.28 11.96
N PRO A 62 11.81 7.28 12.70
CA PRO A 62 10.92 8.32 12.15
C PRO A 62 11.49 9.08 10.95
N GLU A 63 12.81 9.22 10.86
CA GLU A 63 13.49 9.92 9.76
C GLU A 63 13.26 9.23 8.40
N ARG A 64 12.82 7.97 8.38
CA ARG A 64 12.53 7.19 7.17
C ARG A 64 11.20 7.54 6.52
N PHE A 65 10.27 8.19 7.23
CA PHE A 65 8.92 8.43 6.72
C PHE A 65 8.92 9.26 5.43
N ALA A 66 9.71 10.33 5.35
CA ALA A 66 9.77 11.18 4.17
C ALA A 66 10.12 10.36 2.92
N TYR A 67 11.16 9.53 3.02
CA TYR A 67 11.61 8.68 1.92
C TYR A 67 10.60 7.57 1.58
N ALA A 68 9.90 7.02 2.57
CA ALA A 68 8.84 6.03 2.34
C ALA A 68 7.63 6.64 1.61
N LEU A 69 7.23 7.87 1.97
CA LEU A 69 6.10 8.58 1.36
C LEU A 69 6.33 8.88 -0.12
N GLU A 70 7.56 9.15 -0.54
CA GLU A 70 7.89 9.33 -1.97
C GLU A 70 7.51 8.10 -2.81
N ALA A 71 7.67 6.89 -2.27
CA ALA A 71 7.28 5.66 -2.97
C ALA A 71 5.76 5.51 -3.10
N LEU A 72 4.98 6.24 -2.29
CA LEU A 72 3.52 6.14 -2.25
C LEU A 72 2.80 7.20 -3.08
N ALA A 73 3.52 8.16 -3.69
CA ALA A 73 2.94 9.31 -4.38
C ALA A 73 1.85 8.92 -5.40
N ASP A 74 2.09 7.86 -6.17
CA ASP A 74 1.18 7.32 -7.18
C ASP A 74 0.74 5.88 -6.88
N ALA A 75 0.70 5.50 -5.60
CA ALA A 75 0.40 4.12 -5.19
C ALA A 75 -1.09 3.77 -5.29
N TYR A 76 -2.01 4.72 -5.46
CA TYR A 76 -3.44 4.44 -5.52
C TYR A 76 -4.20 5.36 -6.45
N ASP A 77 -5.33 4.87 -6.96
CA ASP A 77 -6.29 5.66 -7.74
C ASP A 77 -7.68 5.61 -7.07
N ILE A 78 -8.37 6.74 -7.05
CA ILE A 78 -9.75 6.84 -6.59
C ILE A 78 -10.62 7.31 -7.76
N ALA A 79 -11.55 6.46 -8.17
CA ALA A 79 -12.56 6.78 -9.17
C ALA A 79 -13.82 7.40 -8.54
N PRO A 80 -14.70 8.05 -9.32
CA PRO A 80 -15.96 8.60 -8.81
C PRO A 80 -16.80 7.57 -8.05
N ALA A 81 -17.59 8.03 -7.09
CA ALA A 81 -18.53 7.17 -6.37
C ALA A 81 -19.50 6.47 -7.34
N GLY A 82 -19.80 5.20 -7.08
CA GLY A 82 -20.65 4.39 -7.94
C GLY A 82 -19.95 3.80 -9.17
N THR A 83 -18.64 4.03 -9.34
CA THR A 83 -17.84 3.31 -10.35
C THR A 83 -17.89 1.81 -10.04
N GLU A 84 -18.29 1.00 -11.03
CA GLU A 84 -18.26 -0.45 -10.90
C GLU A 84 -16.81 -0.94 -10.78
N PHE A 85 -16.58 -1.88 -9.87
CA PHE A 85 -15.30 -2.54 -9.68
C PHE A 85 -15.49 -4.05 -9.66
N SER A 86 -14.68 -4.76 -10.44
CA SER A 86 -14.66 -6.23 -10.47
C SER A 86 -13.23 -6.70 -10.22
N ALA A 87 -13.03 -7.39 -9.10
CA ALA A 87 -11.74 -7.99 -8.79
C ALA A 87 -11.51 -9.23 -9.67
N GLY A 88 -10.30 -9.37 -10.20
CA GLY A 88 -9.86 -10.64 -10.77
C GLY A 88 -9.80 -11.74 -9.70
N PRO A 89 -9.91 -13.03 -10.08
CA PRO A 89 -9.81 -14.11 -9.13
C PRO A 89 -8.39 -14.17 -8.53
N ILE A 90 -8.30 -14.44 -7.22
CA ILE A 90 -7.00 -14.55 -6.52
C ILE A 90 -6.18 -15.72 -7.07
N VAL A 91 -6.85 -16.80 -7.48
CA VAL A 91 -6.23 -17.96 -8.13
C VAL A 91 -6.72 -17.97 -9.58
N LEU A 92 -5.80 -17.72 -10.51
CA LEU A 92 -6.11 -17.72 -11.94
C LEU A 92 -6.28 -19.14 -12.47
N GLU A 93 -5.31 -20.01 -12.17
CA GLU A 93 -5.30 -21.41 -12.61
C GLU A 93 -4.41 -22.26 -11.69
N ARG A 94 -4.57 -23.59 -11.78
CA ARG A 94 -3.68 -24.56 -11.15
C ARG A 94 -3.08 -25.44 -12.24
N ILE A 95 -1.75 -25.43 -12.36
CA ILE A 95 -1.00 -26.30 -13.27
C ILE A 95 -0.58 -27.54 -12.49
N SER A 96 -1.03 -28.72 -12.91
CA SER A 96 -0.74 -30.03 -12.29
C SER A 96 -0.32 -31.06 -13.31
#